data_AF-A0A183HT50-F1
#
_entry.id   AF-A0A183HT50-F1
#
_cell.length_a   1.000
_cell.length_b   1.000
_cell.length_c   1.000
_cell.angle_alpha   90.00
_cell.angle_beta   90.00
_cell.angle_gamma   90.00
#
_symmetry.space_group_name_H-M   'P 1'
#
loop_
_entity.id
_entity.type
_entity.pdbx_description
1 polymer ?
#
loop_
_entity_poly.entity_id
_entity_poly.type
_entity_poly.pdbx_seq_one_letter_code
_entity_poly.pdbx_strand_id
1 'polypeptide(L)'
;MPAEALPVQIYIDNRSGKSIKFSHLSIQQRIVCTATYPITYSKEWFQDTLGVGMDIDKIPNGSVHKYIPKFNVPALIPGFEIDRCITLEYALKLDIGFDRITANSSVKNIICTLTVRLFFFFNF
;
A
#
# COMPACT_ATOMS: atom_id res chain seq x y z
N MET A 1 -14.92 -7.15 -3.65
CA MET A 1 -15.23 -8.01 -2.48
C MET A 1 -13.95 -8.75 -2.05
N PRO A 2 -13.86 -9.32 -0.84
CA PRO A 2 -12.76 -10.22 -0.50
C PRO A 2 -12.60 -11.31 -1.57
N ALA A 3 -11.36 -11.67 -1.90
CA ALA A 3 -10.98 -12.58 -2.99
C ALA A 3 -11.25 -12.10 -4.43
N GLU A 4 -11.83 -10.91 -4.63
CA GLU A 4 -11.99 -10.31 -5.96
C GLU A 4 -10.70 -9.62 -6.42
N ALA A 5 -10.44 -9.64 -7.72
CA ALA A 5 -9.36 -8.86 -8.32
C ALA A 5 -9.69 -7.37 -8.23
N LEU A 6 -8.77 -6.56 -7.70
CA LEU A 6 -8.94 -5.11 -7.73
C LEU A 6 -8.75 -4.62 -9.17
N PRO A 7 -9.73 -3.90 -9.76
CA PRO A 7 -9.65 -3.41 -11.14
C PRO A 7 -8.77 -2.14 -11.21
N VAL A 8 -7.51 -2.27 -10.80
CA VAL A 8 -6.54 -1.17 -10.71
C VAL A 8 -5.66 -1.21 -11.95
N GLN A 9 -5.38 -0.03 -12.50
CA GLN A 9 -4.39 0.16 -13.55
C GLN A 9 -3.36 1.17 -13.06
N ILE A 10 -2.09 0.82 -13.18
CA ILE A 10 -0.98 1.66 -12.75
C ILE A 10 -0.33 2.27 -13.98
N TYR A 11 -0.07 3.58 -13.90
CA TYR A 11 0.65 4.36 -14.89
C TYR A 11 1.79 5.12 -14.21
N ILE A 12 3.02 4.91 -14.67
CA ILE A 12 4.21 5.54 -14.11
C ILE A 12 4.96 6.25 -15.23
N ASP A 13 5.11 7.57 -15.14
CA ASP A 13 6.02 8.38 -15.97
C ASP A 13 7.30 8.65 -15.18
N ASN A 14 8.40 8.00 -15.58
CA ASN A 14 9.66 8.11 -14.85
C ASN A 14 10.48 9.31 -15.30
N ARG A 15 10.41 10.40 -14.53
CA ARG A 15 11.25 11.61 -14.70
C ARG A 15 12.25 11.80 -13.55
N SER A 16 12.55 10.74 -12.80
CA SER A 16 13.33 10.82 -11.55
C SER A 16 14.85 10.94 -11.75
N GLY A 17 15.36 10.82 -12.97
CA GLY A 17 16.80 10.77 -13.26
C GLY A 17 17.45 9.40 -13.00
N LYS A 18 16.69 8.41 -12.50
CA LYS A 18 17.14 7.04 -12.25
C LYS A 18 16.15 6.03 -12.84
N SER A 19 16.58 4.78 -13.03
CA SER A 19 15.63 3.71 -13.37
C SER A 19 14.85 3.30 -12.12
N ILE A 20 13.53 3.27 -12.20
CA ILE A 20 12.67 2.68 -11.17
C ILE A 20 12.85 1.17 -11.27
N LYS A 21 13.16 0.51 -10.16
CA LYS A 21 13.38 -0.94 -10.09
C LYS A 21 12.38 -1.63 -9.16
N PHE A 22 11.50 -0.84 -8.56
CA PHE A 22 10.53 -1.34 -7.62
C PHE A 22 9.23 -0.54 -7.77
N SER A 23 8.14 -1.26 -7.91
CA SER A 23 6.79 -0.76 -7.74
C SER A 23 6.00 -1.86 -7.03
N HIS A 24 5.33 -1.54 -5.94
CA HIS A 24 4.63 -2.52 -5.12
C HIS A 24 3.29 -1.99 -4.64
N LEU A 25 2.25 -2.71 -5.04
CA LEU A 25 0.88 -2.44 -4.65
C LEU A 25 0.48 -3.37 -3.51
N SER A 26 0.07 -2.83 -2.38
CA SER A 26 -0.46 -3.59 -1.23
C SER A 26 -1.71 -2.92 -0.66
N ILE A 27 -2.44 -3.64 0.19
CA ILE A 27 -3.43 -3.03 1.05
C ILE A 27 -2.75 -2.73 2.38
N GLN A 28 -2.83 -1.49 2.82
CA GLN A 28 -2.40 -1.07 4.14
C GLN A 28 -3.60 -1.04 5.08
N GLN A 29 -3.49 -1.76 6.18
CA GLN A 29 -4.40 -1.70 7.31
C GLN A 29 -3.91 -0.64 8.28
N ARG A 30 -4.79 0.28 8.67
CA ARG A 30 -4.57 1.31 9.69
C ARG A 30 -5.46 0.99 10.88
N ILE A 31 -4.85 0.78 12.04
CA ILE A 31 -5.54 0.56 13.31
C ILE A 31 -5.23 1.74 14.23
N VAL A 32 -6.27 2.42 14.70
CA VAL A 32 -6.16 3.47 15.72
C VAL A 32 -6.83 2.95 16.98
N CYS A 33 -6.12 2.88 18.09
CA CYS A 33 -6.74 2.64 19.40
C CYS A 33 -6.65 3.89 20.24
N THR A 34 -7.77 4.29 20.83
CA THR A 34 -7.91 5.46 21.68
C THR A 34 -8.32 5.02 23.08
N ALA A 35 -7.62 5.53 24.10
CA ALA A 35 -8.00 5.41 25.50
C ALA A 35 -8.30 6.81 26.02
N THR A 36 -9.42 7.00 26.72
CA THR A 36 -9.87 8.33 27.18
C THR A 36 -9.61 8.59 28.66
N TYR A 37 -9.16 7.59 29.42
CA TYR A 37 -8.88 7.69 30.85
C TYR A 37 -7.50 7.12 31.19
N PRO A 38 -6.69 7.78 32.06
CA PRO A 38 -6.94 9.06 32.73
C PRO A 38 -6.77 10.29 31.83
N ILE A 39 -6.16 10.14 30.66
CA ILE A 39 -5.96 11.19 29.65
C ILE A 39 -6.29 10.58 28.28
N THR A 40 -6.81 11.39 27.35
CA THR A 40 -7.01 10.93 25.97
C THR A 40 -5.66 10.67 25.31
N TYR A 41 -5.43 9.42 24.93
CA TYR A 41 -4.23 8.97 24.25
C TYR A 41 -4.64 8.05 23.10
N SER A 42 -4.08 8.28 21.91
CA SER A 42 -4.27 7.43 20.75
C SER A 42 -2.96 6.83 20.30
N LYS A 43 -2.97 5.55 19.96
CA LYS A 43 -1.86 4.88 19.30
C LYS A 43 -2.32 4.32 17.96
N GLU A 44 -1.43 4.45 16.98
CA GLU A 44 -1.71 4.08 15.61
C GLU A 44 -0.73 3.01 15.14
N TRP A 45 -1.24 2.02 14.41
CA TRP A 45 -0.47 0.93 13.84
C TRP A 45 -0.81 0.76 12.37
N PHE A 46 0.22 0.47 11.58
CA PHE A 46 0.10 0.18 10.16
C PHE A 46 0.61 -1.22 9.88
N GLN A 47 -0.15 -1.97 9.09
CA GLN A 47 0.25 -3.29 8.62
C GLN A 47 -0.08 -3.42 7.14
N ASP A 48 0.95 -3.67 6.33
CA ASP A 48 0.77 -3.90 4.89
C ASP A 48 0.50 -5.39 4.65
N THR A 49 -0.45 -5.71 3.77
CA THR A 49 -0.65 -7.07 3.27
C THR A 49 0.52 -7.48 2.38
N LEU A 50 0.59 -8.78 2.05
CA LEU A 50 1.31 -9.19 0.86
C LEU A 50 0.73 -8.42 -0.34
N GLY A 51 1.63 -7.81 -1.10
CA GLY A 51 1.30 -7.05 -2.28
C GLY A 51 1.78 -7.74 -3.55
N VAL A 52 1.73 -7.01 -4.65
CA VAL A 52 2.26 -7.44 -5.94
C VAL A 52 3.24 -6.42 -6.48
N GLY A 53 4.29 -6.92 -7.11
CA GLY A 53 5.27 -6.10 -7.82
C GLY A 53 4.75 -5.62 -9.18
N MET A 54 5.53 -4.75 -9.83
CA MET A 54 5.42 -4.53 -11.27
C MET A 54 5.71 -5.82 -12.06
N ASP A 55 5.22 -5.86 -13.29
CA ASP A 55 5.31 -6.96 -14.24
C ASP A 55 6.59 -6.96 -15.10
N ILE A 56 7.50 -6.02 -14.85
CA ILE A 56 8.78 -5.87 -15.53
C ILE A 56 9.91 -5.62 -14.52
N ASP A 57 11.17 -5.80 -14.94
CA ASP A 57 12.32 -5.65 -14.04
C ASP A 57 12.63 -4.19 -13.66
N LYS A 58 12.40 -3.24 -14.58
CA LYS A 58 12.67 -1.81 -14.36
C LYS A 58 11.96 -0.91 -15.36
N ILE A 59 11.71 0.34 -14.96
CA ILE A 59 11.24 1.43 -15.82
C ILE A 59 12.42 2.41 -16.00
N PRO A 60 13.08 2.46 -17.18
CA PRO A 60 14.18 3.39 -17.45
C PRO A 60 13.83 4.86 -17.22
N ASN A 61 14.83 5.70 -16.98
CA ASN A 61 14.63 7.15 -16.90
C ASN A 61 14.12 7.70 -18.24
N GLY A 62 13.15 8.60 -18.20
CA GLY A 62 12.52 9.19 -19.38
C GLY A 62 11.50 8.30 -20.08
N SER A 63 11.16 7.14 -19.49
CA SER A 63 10.19 6.20 -20.05
C SER A 63 8.91 6.14 -19.23
N VAL A 64 7.86 5.65 -19.87
CA VAL A 64 6.53 5.45 -19.29
C VAL A 64 6.21 3.97 -19.28
N HIS A 65 5.59 3.50 -18.21
CA HIS A 65 5.08 2.13 -18.14
C HIS A 65 3.66 2.10 -17.61
N LYS A 66 2.85 1.21 -18.18
CA LYS A 66 1.44 1.02 -17.85
C LYS A 66 1.16 -0.47 -17.68
N TYR A 67 0.58 -0.86 -16.56
CA TYR A 67 0.28 -2.26 -16.29
C TYR A 67 -0.95 -2.44 -15.40
N ILE A 68 -1.50 -3.66 -15.42
CA ILE A 68 -2.64 -4.07 -14.59
C ILE A 68 -2.12 -5.12 -13.59
N PRO A 69 -1.90 -4.75 -12.33
CA PRO A 69 -1.47 -5.70 -11.30
C PRO A 69 -2.51 -6.80 -11.10
N LYS A 70 -2.07 -8.05 -11.13
CA LYS A 70 -2.90 -9.20 -10.75
C LYS A 70 -3.00 -9.30 -9.23
N PHE A 71 -3.79 -8.43 -8.62
CA PHE A 71 -3.91 -8.32 -7.17
C PHE A 71 -5.32 -8.67 -6.69
N ASN A 72 -5.44 -9.79 -5.99
CA ASN A 72 -6.68 -10.20 -5.35
C ASN A 72 -6.72 -9.65 -3.93
N VAL A 73 -7.87 -9.13 -3.51
CA VAL A 73 -8.09 -8.69 -2.13
C VAL A 73 -7.97 -9.92 -1.21
N PRO A 74 -7.06 -9.95 -0.23
CA PRO A 74 -6.99 -11.07 0.71
C PRO A 74 -8.25 -11.10 1.59
N ALA A 75 -8.42 -12.18 2.35
CA ALA A 75 -9.47 -12.22 3.38
C ALA A 75 -9.14 -11.19 4.46
N LEU A 76 -9.82 -10.04 4.41
CA LEU A 76 -9.69 -8.94 5.36
C LEU A 76 -10.87 -8.93 6.32
N ILE A 77 -10.62 -8.47 7.54
CA ILE A 77 -11.68 -8.15 8.50
C ILE A 77 -12.40 -6.89 7.96
N PRO A 78 -13.73 -6.76 8.12
CA PRO A 78 -14.42 -5.53 7.78
C PRO A 78 -13.82 -4.31 8.49
N GLY A 79 -13.75 -3.18 7.80
CA GLY A 79 -13.48 -1.92 8.48
C GLY A 79 -14.58 -1.64 9.51
N PHE A 80 -14.20 -1.22 10.70
CA PHE A 80 -15.14 -0.91 11.76
C PHE A 80 -14.63 0.21 12.66
N GLU A 81 -15.56 0.82 13.37
CA GLU A 81 -15.29 1.86 14.36
C GLU A 81 -16.10 1.55 15.62
N ILE A 82 -15.41 1.55 16.76
CA ILE A 82 -16.02 1.57 18.09
C ILE A 82 -15.69 2.95 18.65
N ASP A 83 -16.72 3.77 18.84
CA ASP A 83 -16.58 5.16 19.25
C ASP A 83 -15.64 5.31 20.46
N ARG A 84 -14.67 6.23 20.33
CA ARG A 84 -13.63 6.53 21.33
C ARG A 84 -12.76 5.35 21.77
N CYS A 85 -12.77 4.22 21.06
CA CYS A 85 -12.03 3.02 21.44
C CYS A 85 -11.11 2.52 20.32
N ILE A 86 -11.65 2.16 19.15
CA ILE A 86 -10.84 1.57 18.07
C ILE A 86 -11.43 1.90 16.70
N THR A 87 -10.55 2.20 15.75
CA THR A 87 -10.90 2.39 14.33
C THR A 87 -10.00 1.51 13.48
N LEU A 88 -10.61 0.76 12.55
CA LEU A 88 -9.93 -0.09 11.58
C LEU A 88 -10.28 0.38 10.16
N GLU A 89 -9.28 0.88 9.44
CA GLU A 89 -9.42 1.39 8.08
C GLU A 89 -8.43 0.71 7.12
N TYR A 90 -8.74 0.79 5.83
CA TYR A 90 -7.90 0.24 4.77
C TYR A 90 -7.57 1.29 3.72
N ALA A 91 -6.36 1.24 3.18
CA ALA A 91 -5.93 2.01 2.03
C ALA A 91 -5.21 1.12 1.03
N LEU A 92 -5.42 1.36 -0.26
CA LEU A 92 -4.55 0.84 -1.31
C LEU A 92 -3.27 1.68 -1.31
N LYS A 93 -2.13 1.03 -1.16
CA LYS A 93 -0.81 1.67 -1.09
C LYS A 93 0.04 1.22 -2.27
N LEU A 94 0.58 2.18 -3.02
CA LEU A 94 1.53 1.94 -4.10
C LEU A 94 2.86 2.60 -3.74
N ASP A 95 3.87 1.78 -3.47
CA ASP A 95 5.24 2.24 -3.23
C ASP A 95 6.07 2.10 -4.52
N ILE A 96 6.73 3.18 -4.94
CA ILE A 96 7.59 3.25 -6.12
C ILE A 96 9.00 3.62 -5.67
N GLY A 97 10.00 2.94 -6.23
CA GLY A 97 11.37 3.06 -5.77
C GLY A 97 12.43 2.51 -6.71
N PHE A 98 13.68 2.61 -6.25
CA PHE A 98 14.84 1.98 -6.86
C PHE A 98 15.64 1.21 -5.82
N ASP A 99 16.42 0.24 -6.27
CA ASP A 99 17.36 -0.44 -5.38
C ASP A 99 18.48 0.51 -4.99
N ARG A 100 18.74 0.63 -3.68
CA ARG A 100 19.99 1.19 -3.19
C ARG A 100 20.93 0.04 -2.85
N ILE A 101 21.97 -0.14 -3.66
CA ILE A 101 23.04 -1.09 -3.34
C ILE A 101 23.75 -0.54 -2.11
N THR A 102 23.56 -1.21 -0.98
CA THR A 102 24.35 -0.99 0.23
C THR A 102 25.13 -2.29 0.45
N ALA A 103 26.38 -2.20 0.91
CA ALA A 103 27.37 -3.28 0.85
C ALA A 103 26.89 -4.67 1.34
N ASN A 104 25.86 -4.74 2.19
CA ASN A 104 25.34 -5.98 2.78
C ASN A 104 23.81 -6.21 2.65
N SER A 105 23.05 -5.39 1.90
CA SER A 105 21.62 -5.69 1.60
C SER A 105 21.03 -4.81 0.49
N SER A 106 20.09 -5.37 -0.27
CA SER A 106 19.24 -4.62 -1.21
C SER A 106 18.14 -3.90 -0.43
N VAL A 107 18.43 -2.70 0.08
CA VAL A 107 17.40 -1.86 0.69
C VAL A 107 16.63 -1.16 -0.43
N LYS A 108 15.31 -1.37 -0.46
CA LYS A 108 14.41 -0.65 -1.37
C LYS A 108 14.33 0.80 -0.94
N ASN A 109 14.73 1.72 -1.81
CA ASN A 109 14.58 3.15 -1.57
C ASN A 109 13.27 3.61 -2.20
N ILE A 110 12.26 3.82 -1.36
CA ILE A 110 10.96 4.35 -1.78
C ILE A 110 11.13 5.84 -2.05
N ILE A 111 10.78 6.27 -3.26
CA ILE A 111 10.80 7.68 -3.67
C ILE A 111 9.42 8.30 -3.74
N CYS A 112 8.39 7.48 -3.86
CA CYS A 112 7.01 7.91 -3.93
C CYS A 112 6.13 6.83 -3.32
N THR A 113 5.20 7.26 -2.47
CA THR A 113 4.12 6.44 -1.94
C THR A 113 2.82 7.13 -2.30
N LEU A 114 1.92 6.41 -2.97
CA LEU A 114 0.56 6.84 -3.24
C LEU A 114 -0.38 6.01 -2.39
N THR A 115 -1.32 6.66 -1.69
CA THR A 115 -2.36 5.98 -0.90
C THR A 115 -3.75 6.41 -1.35
N VAL A 116 -4.65 5.45 -1.52
CA VAL A 116 -6.07 5.66 -1.85
C VAL A 116 -6.90 4.91 -0.84
N ARG A 117 -7.83 5.60 -0.15
CA ARG A 117 -8.69 4.93 0.85
C ARG A 117 -9.59 3.90 0.18
N LEU A 118 -9.72 2.73 0.81
CA LEU A 118 -10.60 1.66 0.36
C LEU A 118 -11.71 1.44 1.38
N PHE A 119 -12.92 1.23 0.88
CA PHE A 119 -14.06 0.78 1.67
C PHE A 119 -14.48 -0.59 1.17
N PHE A 120 -14.39 -1.60 2.05
CA PHE A 120 -14.85 -2.94 1.75
C PHE A 120 -16.27 -3.11 2.30
N PHE A 121 -17.23 -3.31 1.41
CA PHE A 121 -18.59 -3.68 1.77
C PHE A 121 -18.69 -5.21 1.88
N PHE A 122 -19.10 -5.69 3.05
CA PHE A 122 -19.42 -7.09 3.29
C PHE A 122 -20.94 -7.23 3.29
N ASN A 123 -21.49 -7.97 2.33
CA ASN A 123 -22.89 -8.39 2.39
C ASN A 123 -22.94 -9.66 3.25
N PHE A 124 -23.64 -9.57 4.38
CA PHE A 124 -23.96 -10.70 5.24
C PHE A 124 -25.38 -11.19 4.98
#